data_AF-A0A7S0NT61-F1
#
_entry.id   AF-A0A7S0NT61-F1
#
_cell.length_a   1.000
_cell.length_b   1.000
_cell.length_c   1.000
_cell.angle_alpha   90.00
_cell.angle_beta   90.00
_cell.angle_gamma   90.00
#
_symmetry.space_group_name_H-M   'P 1'
#
loop_
_entity.id
_entity.type
_entity.pdbx_description
1 polymer ?
#
loop_
_entity_poly.entity_id
_entity_poly.type
_entity_poly.pdbx_seq_one_letter_code
_entity_poly.pdbx_strand_id
1 'polypeptide(L)'
;GRLAAACGGERTIMFGDEDELDAEEMEALRQAEQRRKQQPMSLEEKMAERMQAASHDRPVYLTKRQRDEADTELRREEEEIAQLNEEVERASRQEYMQKVRDSLRDQRDRDRISRASAALPKKEEVKTKEEQDRDKELQQIKNAYLGVRKKKKKVMKISEKFRFSFDWGAEEDTSVDLNPLYEKKHEALLLFGRGLRAGIDRREQLQKRDEVLQNRYREIPAPPPPPPPPP
;
A
#
# COMPACT_ATOMS: atom_id res chain seq x y z
N GLY A 1 42.35 24.67 59.19
CA GLY A 1 41.15 25.52 59.33
C GLY A 1 40.33 25.38 58.08
N ARG A 2 39.01 25.19 58.25
CA ARG A 2 37.99 25.03 57.19
C ARG A 2 37.99 26.20 56.20
N LEU A 3 37.57 25.92 54.97
CA LEU A 3 36.72 26.75 54.08
C LEU A 3 36.40 25.83 52.86
N ALA A 4 35.26 25.14 52.84
CA ALA A 4 33.92 25.58 52.46
C ALA A 4 33.59 25.08 51.04
N ALA A 5 32.68 24.10 50.99
CA ALA A 5 32.16 23.46 49.79
C ALA A 5 31.13 24.37 49.09
N ALA A 6 31.16 24.39 47.76
CA ALA A 6 30.07 24.86 46.92
C ALA A 6 29.61 23.70 46.04
N CYS A 7 28.43 23.18 46.36
CA CYS A 7 27.67 22.24 45.53
C CYS A 7 27.15 22.97 44.27
N GLY A 8 27.15 22.29 43.13
CA GLY A 8 26.57 22.83 41.90
C GLY A 8 26.52 21.82 40.75
N GLY A 9 25.44 21.02 40.73
CA GLY A 9 24.80 20.54 39.51
C GLY A 9 25.46 19.39 38.75
N GLU A 10 25.27 18.16 39.23
CA GLU A 10 25.33 16.97 38.37
C GLU A 10 24.21 17.08 37.32
N ARG A 11 24.58 17.30 36.05
CA ARG A 11 23.67 17.05 34.93
C ARG A 11 23.61 15.53 34.74
N THR A 12 22.61 14.92 35.36
CA THR A 12 22.16 13.56 35.05
C THR A 12 21.73 13.54 33.59
N ILE A 13 22.56 12.96 32.73
CA ILE A 13 22.15 12.58 31.37
C ILE A 13 21.37 11.28 31.56
N MET A 14 20.04 11.42 31.58
CA MET A 14 19.11 10.30 31.55
C MET A 14 19.32 9.57 30.22
N PHE A 15 19.78 8.32 30.28
CA PHE A 15 19.67 7.37 29.18
C PHE A 15 18.18 7.07 28.99
N GLY A 16 17.56 7.76 28.03
CA GLY A 16 16.24 7.46 27.50
C GLY A 16 16.40 6.86 26.11
N ASP A 17 15.86 5.65 25.96
CA ASP A 17 15.32 5.03 24.75
C ASP A 17 16.14 5.18 23.46
N GLU A 18 16.94 4.13 23.20
CA GLU A 18 17.73 3.90 22.00
C GLU A 18 16.83 3.66 20.77
N ASP A 19 16.87 4.61 19.83
CA ASP A 19 17.00 4.43 18.39
C ASP A 19 16.02 3.50 17.65
N GLU A 20 14.76 3.91 17.53
CA GLU A 20 13.94 3.61 16.36
C GLU A 20 13.85 4.90 15.52
N LEU A 21 14.87 5.15 14.68
CA LEU A 21 14.83 6.25 13.71
C LEU A 21 13.59 6.05 12.83
N ASP A 22 12.71 7.04 12.78
CA ASP A 22 11.51 7.02 11.96
C ASP A 22 11.87 6.65 10.51
N ALA A 23 10.99 5.92 9.81
CA ALA A 23 11.22 5.55 8.40
C ALA A 23 11.57 6.77 7.52
N GLU A 24 11.02 7.93 7.89
CA GLU A 24 11.30 9.23 7.28
C GLU A 24 12.73 9.73 7.57
N GLU A 25 13.28 9.51 8.76
CA GLU A 25 14.67 9.85 9.10
C GLU A 25 15.68 8.93 8.38
N MET A 26 15.39 7.64 8.29
CA MET A 26 16.21 6.68 7.52
C MET A 26 16.21 6.98 6.02
N GLU A 27 15.06 7.38 5.47
CA GLU A 27 14.97 7.85 4.09
C GLU A 27 15.67 9.18 3.88
N ALA A 28 15.58 10.11 4.83
CA ALA A 28 16.30 11.38 4.80
C ALA A 28 17.82 11.17 4.83
N LEU A 29 18.33 10.22 5.63
CA LEU A 29 19.75 9.85 5.65
C LEU A 29 20.20 9.21 4.33
N ARG A 30 19.40 8.30 3.75
CA ARG A 30 19.67 7.72 2.42
C ARG A 30 19.67 8.77 1.31
N GLN A 31 18.73 9.71 1.35
CA GLN A 31 18.67 10.83 0.42
C GLN A 31 19.85 11.79 0.62
N ALA A 32 20.27 12.05 1.86
CA ALA A 32 21.45 12.85 2.16
C ALA A 32 22.74 12.18 1.63
N GLU A 33 22.88 10.86 1.78
CA GLU A 33 23.98 10.11 1.19
C GLU A 33 23.95 10.10 -0.34
N GLN A 34 22.77 9.95 -0.95
CA GLN A 34 22.62 10.04 -2.40
C GLN A 34 22.99 11.43 -2.89
N ARG A 35 22.59 12.50 -2.18
CA ARG A 35 22.99 13.87 -2.50
C ARG A 35 24.49 14.08 -2.32
N ARG A 36 25.12 13.48 -1.30
CA ARG A 36 26.58 13.49 -1.10
C ARG A 36 27.33 12.74 -2.21
N LYS A 37 26.78 11.62 -2.70
CA LYS A 37 27.32 10.84 -3.83
C LYS A 37 27.08 11.50 -5.20
N GLN A 38 25.96 12.22 -5.35
CA GLN A 38 25.63 12.98 -6.56
C GLN A 38 26.36 14.32 -6.63
N GLN A 39 26.78 14.88 -5.48
CA GLN A 39 27.69 16.00 -5.45
C GLN A 39 29.02 15.55 -6.07
N PRO A 40 29.52 16.24 -7.09
CA PRO A 40 30.83 15.92 -7.64
C PRO A 40 31.86 16.16 -6.54
N MET A 41 32.58 15.10 -6.13
CA MET A 41 33.67 15.16 -5.15
C MET A 41 34.51 16.41 -5.39
N SER A 42 34.76 17.16 -4.32
CA SER A 42 35.45 18.45 -4.37
C SER A 42 36.76 18.30 -5.13
N LEU A 43 37.19 19.35 -5.85
CA LEU A 43 38.48 19.33 -6.56
C LEU A 43 39.63 18.98 -5.60
N GLU A 44 39.53 19.38 -4.33
CA GLU A 44 40.49 19.06 -3.29
C GLU A 44 40.44 17.59 -2.85
N GLU A 45 39.25 16.99 -2.72
CA GLU A 45 39.09 15.57 -2.41
C GLU A 45 39.54 14.67 -3.56
N LYS A 46 39.24 15.04 -4.82
CA LYS A 46 39.75 14.31 -5.99
C LYS A 46 41.26 14.46 -6.13
N MET A 47 41.82 15.63 -5.79
CA MET A 47 43.27 15.79 -5.74
C MET A 47 43.88 14.96 -4.61
N ALA A 48 43.25 14.89 -3.43
CA ALA A 48 43.68 14.05 -2.31
C ALA A 48 43.58 12.56 -2.62
N GLU A 49 42.46 12.08 -3.17
CA GLU A 49 42.27 10.69 -3.62
C GLU A 49 43.25 10.33 -4.74
N ARG A 50 43.50 11.26 -5.68
CA ARG A 50 44.52 11.06 -6.71
C ARG A 50 45.94 11.11 -6.16
N MET A 51 46.21 11.90 -5.11
CA MET A 51 47.50 11.89 -4.41
C MET A 51 47.68 10.62 -3.57
N GLN A 52 46.62 10.10 -2.96
CA GLN A 52 46.60 8.83 -2.22
C GLN A 52 46.74 7.63 -3.17
N ALA A 53 45.95 7.56 -4.25
CA ALA A 53 46.10 6.57 -5.30
C ALA A 53 47.50 6.63 -5.93
N ALA A 54 48.02 7.83 -6.24
CA ALA A 54 49.39 8.00 -6.71
C ALA A 54 50.45 7.65 -5.65
N SER A 55 50.10 7.59 -4.36
CA SER A 55 50.97 7.07 -3.31
C SER A 55 50.92 5.54 -3.22
N HIS A 56 49.77 4.92 -3.51
CA HIS A 56 49.59 3.46 -3.60
C HIS A 56 50.16 2.87 -4.90
N ASP A 57 50.12 3.62 -6.01
CA ASP A 57 50.72 3.24 -7.29
C ASP A 57 52.25 3.33 -7.29
N ARG A 58 52.84 4.07 -6.33
CA ARG A 58 54.30 4.10 -6.16
C ARG A 58 54.75 2.81 -5.48
N PRO A 59 55.57 1.98 -6.15
CA PRO A 59 56.03 0.73 -5.55
C PRO A 59 56.88 1.03 -4.31
N VAL A 60 56.42 0.57 -3.16
CA VAL A 60 57.15 0.66 -1.88
C VAL A 60 58.07 -0.54 -1.76
N TYR A 61 59.38 -0.29 -1.60
CA TYR A 61 60.35 -1.36 -1.41
C TYR A 61 60.34 -1.85 0.03
N LEU A 62 59.71 -3.00 0.26
CA LEU A 62 59.77 -3.71 1.54
C LEU A 62 61.04 -4.57 1.63
N THR A 63 61.60 -4.66 2.84
CA THR A 63 62.72 -5.58 3.12
C THR A 63 62.27 -7.03 2.99
N LYS A 64 63.22 -7.97 2.82
CA LYS A 64 62.90 -9.40 2.66
C LYS A 64 62.07 -9.96 3.83
N ARG A 65 62.42 -9.61 5.07
CA ARG A 65 61.68 -10.02 6.27
C ARG A 65 60.24 -9.50 6.28
N GLN A 66 60.04 -8.24 5.91
CA GLN A 66 58.71 -7.64 5.86
C GLN A 66 57.85 -8.23 4.74
N ARG A 67 58.45 -8.71 3.65
CA ARG A 67 57.74 -9.46 2.60
C ARG A 67 57.34 -10.85 3.07
N ASP A 68 58.25 -11.56 3.73
CA ASP A 68 57.96 -12.89 4.29
C ASP A 68 56.85 -12.80 5.37
N GLU A 69 56.86 -11.74 6.20
CA GLU A 69 55.80 -11.46 7.18
C GLU A 69 54.45 -11.14 6.50
N ALA A 70 54.45 -10.26 5.49
CA ALA A 70 53.24 -9.93 4.74
C ALA A 70 52.63 -11.14 4.01
N ASP A 71 53.47 -12.02 3.45
CA ASP A 71 52.99 -13.26 2.81
C ASP A 71 52.35 -14.21 3.85
N THR A 72 52.89 -14.28 5.07
CA THR A 72 52.29 -15.09 6.14
C THR A 72 50.98 -14.52 6.67
N GLU A 73 50.86 -13.20 6.73
CA GLU A 73 49.63 -12.52 7.15
C GLU A 73 48.53 -12.70 6.10
N LEU A 74 48.85 -12.51 4.82
CA LEU A 74 47.92 -12.73 3.72
C LEU A 74 47.39 -14.18 3.69
N ARG A 75 48.25 -15.16 4.00
CA ARG A 75 47.82 -16.56 4.12
C ARG A 75 46.85 -16.79 5.29
N ARG A 76 47.07 -16.14 6.44
CA ARG A 76 46.13 -16.21 7.58
C ARG A 76 44.79 -15.56 7.24
N GLU A 77 44.82 -14.41 6.58
CA GLU A 77 43.60 -13.72 6.13
C GLU A 77 42.82 -14.56 5.11
N GLU A 78 43.51 -15.19 4.16
CA GLU A 78 42.90 -16.12 3.20
C GLU A 78 42.23 -17.32 3.90
N GLU A 79 42.89 -17.89 4.92
CA GLU A 79 42.35 -19.00 5.71
C GLU A 79 41.13 -18.56 6.54
N GLU A 80 41.15 -17.37 7.15
CA GLU A 80 40.02 -16.81 7.89
C GLU A 80 38.82 -16.52 6.98
N ILE A 81 39.05 -15.93 5.79
CA ILE A 81 38.01 -15.69 4.79
C ILE A 81 37.41 -17.02 4.29
N ALA A 82 38.25 -18.05 4.09
CA ALA A 82 37.79 -19.37 3.70
C ALA A 82 36.89 -20.00 4.78
N GLN A 83 37.24 -19.86 6.06
CA GLN A 83 36.42 -20.33 7.18
C GLN A 83 35.08 -19.59 7.26
N LEU A 84 35.09 -18.26 7.15
CA LEU A 84 33.88 -17.44 7.13
C LEU A 84 32.95 -17.80 5.95
N ASN A 85 33.51 -17.99 4.76
CA ASN A 85 32.74 -18.41 3.60
C ASN A 85 32.12 -19.81 3.80
N GLU A 86 32.85 -20.74 4.41
CA GLU A 86 32.32 -22.08 4.70
C GLU A 86 31.22 -22.02 5.77
N GLU A 87 31.33 -21.16 6.78
CA GLU A 87 30.28 -20.93 7.78
C GLU A 87 29.03 -20.31 7.18
N VAL A 88 29.18 -19.30 6.31
CA VAL A 88 28.06 -18.69 5.56
C VAL A 88 27.40 -19.71 4.65
N GLU A 89 28.18 -20.54 3.95
CA GLU A 89 27.65 -21.62 3.12
C GLU A 89 26.88 -22.65 3.97
N ARG A 90 27.42 -23.06 5.11
CA ARG A 90 26.73 -23.96 6.05
C ARG A 90 25.44 -23.34 6.59
N ALA A 91 25.45 -22.07 6.98
CA ALA A 91 24.28 -21.35 7.47
C ALA A 91 23.19 -21.25 6.39
N SER A 92 23.56 -20.83 5.17
CA SER A 92 22.62 -20.74 4.04
C SER A 92 22.02 -22.10 3.67
N ARG A 93 22.81 -23.18 3.74
CA ARG A 93 22.33 -24.54 3.54
C ARG A 93 21.36 -24.98 4.65
N GLN A 94 21.64 -24.63 5.90
CA GLN A 94 20.74 -24.90 7.02
C GLN A 94 19.42 -24.13 6.88
N GLU A 95 19.46 -22.84 6.54
CA GLU A 95 18.27 -22.03 6.29
C GLU A 95 17.42 -22.59 5.14
N TYR A 96 18.06 -23.02 4.04
CA TYR A 96 17.35 -23.64 2.93
C TYR A 96 16.64 -24.93 3.37
N MET A 97 17.33 -25.80 4.10
CA MET A 97 16.74 -27.03 4.64
C MET A 97 15.61 -26.75 5.64
N GLN A 98 15.72 -25.66 6.42
CA GLN A 98 14.66 -25.21 7.32
C GLN A 98 13.43 -24.71 6.55
N LYS A 99 13.62 -23.84 5.54
CA LYS A 99 12.53 -23.36 4.65
C LYS A 99 11.80 -24.52 3.97
N VAL A 100 12.54 -25.54 3.51
CA VAL A 100 11.93 -26.74 2.91
C VAL A 100 11.10 -27.51 3.94
N ARG A 101 11.61 -27.69 5.17
CA ARG A 101 10.87 -28.35 6.26
C ARG A 101 9.61 -27.57 6.62
N ASP A 102 9.69 -26.26 6.71
CA ASP A 102 8.56 -25.39 7.03
C ASP A 102 7.53 -25.38 5.89
N SER A 103 7.95 -25.36 4.62
CA SER A 103 7.06 -25.48 3.47
C SER A 103 6.31 -26.82 3.47
N LEU A 104 6.96 -27.92 3.81
CA LEU A 104 6.31 -29.24 3.90
C LEU A 104 5.32 -29.31 5.07
N ARG A 105 5.64 -28.64 6.19
CA ARG A 105 4.73 -28.52 7.33
C ARG A 105 3.51 -27.69 6.95
N ASP A 106 3.71 -26.52 6.33
CA ASP A 106 2.65 -25.63 5.88
C ASP A 106 1.73 -26.31 4.85
N GLN A 107 2.30 -27.10 3.94
CA GLN A 107 1.51 -27.89 2.98
C GLN A 107 0.64 -28.94 3.69
N ARG A 108 1.18 -29.64 4.69
CA ARG A 108 0.41 -30.62 5.48
C ARG A 108 -0.66 -29.97 6.34
N ASP A 109 -0.37 -28.82 6.93
CA ASP A 109 -1.34 -28.04 7.71
C ASP A 109 -2.43 -27.48 6.82
N ARG A 110 -2.10 -26.97 5.61
CA ARG A 110 -3.08 -26.60 4.59
C ARG A 110 -3.94 -27.77 4.14
N ASP A 111 -3.38 -28.96 3.93
CA ASP A 111 -4.17 -30.15 3.59
C ASP A 111 -5.12 -30.55 4.73
N ARG A 112 -4.66 -30.44 5.99
CA ARG A 112 -5.49 -30.71 7.17
C ARG A 112 -6.62 -29.70 7.29
N ILE A 113 -6.33 -28.41 7.12
CA ILE A 113 -7.31 -27.32 7.12
C ILE A 113 -8.25 -27.45 5.92
N SER A 114 -7.76 -27.85 4.74
CA SER A 114 -8.56 -28.07 3.53
C SER A 114 -9.53 -29.22 3.71
N ARG A 115 -9.09 -30.36 4.28
CA ARG A 115 -10.01 -31.47 4.61
C ARG A 115 -11.01 -31.10 5.71
N ALA A 116 -10.57 -30.37 6.74
CA ALA A 116 -11.46 -29.90 7.80
C ALA A 116 -12.50 -28.88 7.29
N SER A 117 -12.09 -27.97 6.41
CA SER A 117 -12.97 -26.97 5.79
C SER A 117 -13.86 -27.54 4.69
N ALA A 118 -13.45 -28.63 4.02
CA ALA A 118 -14.30 -29.36 3.08
C ALA A 118 -15.38 -30.20 3.77
N ALA A 119 -15.14 -30.63 5.02
CA ALA A 119 -16.12 -31.30 5.86
C ALA A 119 -17.14 -30.34 6.50
N LEU A 120 -16.78 -29.06 6.61
CA LEU A 120 -17.74 -27.99 6.89
C LEU A 120 -18.51 -27.67 5.60
N PRO A 121 -19.84 -27.46 5.64
CA PRO A 121 -20.54 -26.93 4.48
C PRO A 121 -19.83 -25.64 4.10
N LYS A 122 -19.32 -25.56 2.86
CA LYS A 122 -18.73 -24.33 2.33
C LYS A 122 -19.74 -23.22 2.59
N LYS A 123 -19.47 -22.42 3.61
CA LYS A 123 -20.04 -21.10 3.73
C LYS A 123 -19.35 -20.39 2.57
N GLU A 124 -19.95 -20.48 1.38
CA GLU A 124 -19.65 -19.53 0.33
C GLU A 124 -19.69 -18.20 1.05
N GLU A 125 -18.53 -17.57 1.22
CA GLU A 125 -18.49 -16.21 1.73
C GLU A 125 -19.42 -15.48 0.78
N VAL A 126 -20.61 -15.16 1.30
CA VAL A 126 -21.65 -14.53 0.52
C VAL A 126 -21.06 -13.18 0.23
N LYS A 127 -20.38 -13.09 -0.92
CA LYS A 127 -19.77 -11.86 -1.40
C LYS A 127 -20.83 -10.81 -1.21
N THR A 128 -20.49 -9.81 -0.41
CA THR A 128 -21.43 -8.74 -0.15
C THR A 128 -21.86 -8.16 -1.50
N LYS A 129 -23.10 -7.71 -1.61
CA LYS A 129 -23.61 -7.18 -2.90
C LYS A 129 -22.66 -6.11 -3.46
N GLU A 130 -22.08 -5.30 -2.58
CA GLU A 130 -21.04 -4.33 -2.91
C GLU A 130 -19.81 -4.93 -3.58
N GLU A 131 -19.29 -6.06 -3.09
CA GLU A 131 -18.16 -6.74 -3.74
C GLU A 131 -18.53 -7.26 -5.12
N GLN A 132 -19.75 -7.77 -5.28
CA GLN A 132 -20.24 -8.22 -6.58
C GLN A 132 -20.38 -7.05 -7.57
N ASP A 133 -20.84 -5.90 -7.09
CA ASP A 133 -21.02 -4.71 -7.93
C ASP A 133 -19.67 -4.08 -8.28
N ARG A 134 -18.69 -4.07 -7.37
CA ARG A 134 -17.29 -3.72 -7.65
C ARG A 134 -16.66 -4.67 -8.69
N ASP A 135 -16.89 -5.98 -8.57
CA ASP A 135 -16.38 -6.97 -9.53
C ASP A 135 -16.98 -6.72 -10.93
N LYS A 136 -18.27 -6.39 -11.03
CA LYS A 136 -18.93 -6.04 -12.29
C LYS A 136 -18.41 -4.71 -12.85
N GLU A 137 -18.12 -3.73 -12.00
CA GLU A 137 -17.61 -2.42 -12.42
C GLU A 137 -16.22 -2.60 -13.05
N LEU A 138 -15.34 -3.35 -12.39
CA LEU A 138 -14.03 -3.72 -12.94
C LEU A 138 -14.15 -4.46 -14.27
N GLN A 139 -15.14 -5.34 -14.41
CA GLN A 139 -15.41 -6.00 -15.69
C GLN A 139 -15.88 -5.01 -16.75
N GLN A 140 -16.72 -4.02 -16.41
CA GLN A 140 -17.18 -2.99 -17.34
C GLN A 140 -16.02 -2.11 -17.82
N ILE A 141 -15.14 -1.69 -16.91
CA ILE A 141 -13.89 -0.97 -17.24
C ILE A 141 -13.03 -1.83 -18.16
N LYS A 142 -12.77 -3.09 -17.78
CA LYS A 142 -11.99 -4.04 -18.59
C LYS A 142 -12.57 -4.19 -19.99
N ASN A 143 -13.89 -4.30 -20.11
CA ASN A 143 -14.60 -4.41 -21.37
C ASN A 143 -14.49 -3.14 -22.24
N ALA A 144 -14.53 -1.96 -21.62
CA ALA A 144 -14.40 -0.69 -22.32
C ALA A 144 -13.00 -0.50 -22.93
N TYR A 145 -11.94 -0.85 -22.20
CA TYR A 145 -10.55 -0.61 -22.60
C TYR A 145 -9.90 -1.77 -23.37
N LEU A 146 -10.14 -3.02 -22.99
CA LEU A 146 -9.58 -4.17 -23.71
C LEU A 146 -10.44 -4.58 -24.92
N GLY A 147 -11.64 -3.99 -25.05
CA GLY A 147 -12.60 -4.29 -26.10
C GLY A 147 -13.34 -5.61 -25.88
N VAL A 148 -14.66 -5.58 -26.04
CA VAL A 148 -15.49 -6.78 -25.95
C VAL A 148 -15.54 -7.50 -27.29
N ARG A 149 -15.18 -8.78 -27.31
CA ARG A 149 -15.55 -9.67 -28.43
C ARG A 149 -17.07 -9.83 -28.40
N LYS A 150 -17.78 -9.09 -29.26
CA LYS A 150 -19.25 -9.11 -29.36
C LYS A 150 -19.73 -10.55 -29.52
N LYS A 151 -20.50 -11.06 -28.56
CA LYS A 151 -21.13 -12.38 -28.67
C LYS A 151 -22.05 -12.34 -29.90
N LYS A 152 -21.90 -13.29 -30.82
CA LYS A 152 -22.78 -13.40 -31.99
C LYS A 152 -24.22 -13.62 -31.50
N LYS A 153 -25.18 -12.87 -32.05
CA LYS A 153 -26.61 -13.07 -31.76
C LYS A 153 -26.96 -14.51 -32.07
N LYS A 154 -27.49 -15.24 -31.09
CA LYS A 154 -27.97 -16.61 -31.30
C LYS A 154 -29.14 -16.56 -32.28
N VAL A 155 -29.13 -17.43 -33.29
CA VAL A 155 -30.26 -17.57 -34.22
C VAL A 155 -31.43 -18.15 -33.43
N MET A 156 -32.45 -17.32 -33.17
CA MET A 156 -33.64 -17.74 -32.45
C MET A 156 -34.49 -18.67 -33.32
N LYS A 157 -35.18 -19.62 -32.67
CA LYS A 157 -36.07 -20.54 -33.38
C LYS A 157 -37.29 -19.79 -33.91
N ILE A 158 -37.75 -20.13 -35.11
CA ILE A 158 -38.87 -19.44 -35.77
C ILE A 158 -40.13 -19.41 -34.89
N SER A 159 -40.40 -20.47 -34.12
CA SER A 159 -41.52 -20.52 -33.17
C SER A 159 -41.43 -19.52 -32.01
N GLU A 160 -40.21 -19.17 -31.59
CA GLU A 160 -39.94 -18.18 -30.54
C GLU A 160 -40.07 -16.77 -31.10
N LYS A 161 -39.64 -16.57 -32.35
CA LYS A 161 -39.83 -15.32 -33.10
C LYS A 161 -41.30 -14.94 -33.29
N PHE A 162 -42.21 -15.93 -33.34
CA PHE A 162 -43.66 -15.71 -33.43
C PHE A 162 -44.38 -15.75 -32.08
N ARG A 163 -43.67 -15.94 -30.96
CA ARG A 163 -44.22 -15.75 -29.63
C ARG A 163 -44.20 -14.25 -29.33
N PHE A 164 -45.34 -13.58 -29.52
CA PHE A 164 -45.47 -12.18 -29.13
C PHE A 164 -45.50 -12.06 -27.61
N SER A 165 -44.43 -11.52 -27.04
CA SER A 165 -44.42 -11.03 -25.67
C SER A 165 -44.74 -9.54 -25.71
N PHE A 166 -45.80 -9.13 -25.00
CA PHE A 166 -46.17 -7.71 -24.88
C PHE A 166 -45.48 -7.02 -23.69
N ASP A 167 -44.91 -7.81 -22.78
CA ASP A 167 -44.18 -7.31 -21.62
C ASP A 167 -42.72 -7.02 -21.99
N TRP A 168 -42.14 -6.01 -21.33
CA TRP A 168 -40.72 -5.74 -21.38
C TRP A 168 -39.93 -6.79 -20.60
N GLY A 169 -38.84 -7.29 -21.18
CA GLY A 169 -37.95 -8.20 -20.47
C GLY A 169 -37.14 -7.48 -19.39
N ALA A 170 -36.89 -8.14 -18.25
CA ALA A 170 -36.04 -7.57 -17.19
C ALA A 170 -34.57 -7.36 -17.65
N GLU A 171 -34.11 -8.09 -18.66
CA GLU A 171 -32.78 -7.90 -19.27
C GLU A 171 -32.68 -6.61 -20.10
N GLU A 172 -33.81 -6.01 -20.45
CA GLU A 172 -33.88 -4.75 -21.19
C GLU A 172 -33.89 -3.53 -20.25
N ASP A 173 -33.91 -3.74 -18.93
CA ASP A 173 -33.83 -2.68 -17.94
C ASP A 173 -32.41 -2.10 -17.85
N THR A 174 -32.27 -0.81 -18.15
CA THR A 174 -31.01 -0.07 -18.07
C THR A 174 -30.92 0.84 -16.85
N SER A 175 -31.86 0.73 -15.90
CA SER A 175 -31.92 1.60 -14.72
C SER A 175 -30.94 1.20 -13.62
N VAL A 176 -30.48 -0.06 -13.62
CA VAL A 176 -29.54 -0.61 -12.63
C VAL A 176 -28.12 -0.16 -12.96
N ASP A 177 -27.55 0.66 -12.08
CA ASP A 177 -26.14 1.07 -12.13
C ASP A 177 -25.33 0.32 -11.06
N LEU A 178 -24.05 0.12 -11.32
CA LEU A 178 -23.09 -0.46 -10.38
C LEU A 178 -22.56 0.58 -9.40
N ASN A 179 -22.59 1.86 -9.80
CA ASN A 179 -22.10 2.94 -8.96
C ASN A 179 -23.21 3.42 -8.01
N PRO A 180 -22.94 3.46 -6.69
CA PRO A 180 -23.93 3.85 -5.68
C PRO A 180 -24.49 5.27 -5.86
N LEU A 181 -23.72 6.18 -6.48
CA LEU A 181 -24.17 7.55 -6.76
C LEU A 181 -25.33 7.58 -7.77
N TYR A 182 -25.34 6.64 -8.71
CA TYR A 182 -26.37 6.53 -9.71
C TYR A 182 -27.47 5.53 -9.31
N GLU A 183 -27.22 4.65 -8.35
CA GLU A 183 -28.28 3.88 -7.72
C GLU A 183 -29.15 4.77 -6.80
N LYS A 184 -28.51 5.61 -5.97
CA LYS A 184 -29.19 6.56 -5.06
C LYS A 184 -29.13 7.99 -5.61
N LYS A 185 -29.76 8.19 -6.77
CA LYS A 185 -29.81 9.53 -7.40
C LYS A 185 -30.50 10.50 -6.45
N HIS A 186 -29.82 11.59 -6.12
CA HIS A 186 -30.44 12.67 -5.36
C HIS A 186 -31.58 13.29 -6.20
N GLU A 187 -32.81 13.10 -5.76
CA GLU A 187 -33.96 13.72 -6.40
C GLU A 187 -33.91 15.23 -6.18
N ALA A 188 -33.71 15.98 -7.26
CA ALA A 188 -33.78 17.43 -7.21
C ALA A 188 -35.22 17.84 -6.89
N LEU A 189 -35.37 18.70 -5.88
CA LEU A 189 -36.66 19.28 -5.53
C LEU A 189 -37.16 20.13 -6.70
N LEU A 190 -38.25 19.71 -7.35
CA LEU A 190 -38.84 20.42 -8.48
C LEU A 190 -39.25 21.83 -8.07
N LEU A 191 -38.86 22.83 -8.88
CA LEU A 191 -39.14 24.26 -8.64
C LEU A 191 -38.81 24.67 -7.18
N PHE A 192 -37.62 24.31 -6.69
CA PHE A 192 -37.17 24.62 -5.33
C PHE A 192 -38.11 24.12 -4.22
N GLY A 193 -38.76 22.98 -4.44
CA GLY A 193 -39.71 22.38 -3.50
C GLY A 193 -41.14 22.92 -3.61
N ARG A 194 -41.42 23.84 -4.54
CA ARG A 194 -42.80 24.29 -4.81
C ARG A 194 -43.49 23.43 -5.88
N GLY A 195 -42.72 22.79 -6.76
CA GLY A 195 -43.23 21.98 -7.86
C GLY A 195 -43.54 20.55 -7.44
N LEU A 196 -44.43 19.92 -8.19
CA LEU A 196 -44.77 18.51 -8.06
C LEU A 196 -44.60 17.82 -9.43
N ARG A 197 -44.23 16.54 -9.40
CA ARG A 197 -44.13 15.69 -10.58
C ARG A 197 -45.52 15.28 -11.04
N ALA A 198 -45.76 15.38 -12.35
CA ALA A 198 -47.04 14.99 -12.93
C ALA A 198 -47.29 13.48 -12.76
N GLY A 199 -48.57 13.11 -12.57
CA GLY A 199 -49.02 11.71 -12.52
C GLY A 199 -48.79 10.96 -11.20
N ILE A 200 -48.10 11.56 -10.23
CA ILE A 200 -47.86 10.97 -8.89
C ILE A 200 -48.79 11.67 -7.88
N ASP A 201 -49.28 10.95 -6.86
CA ASP A 201 -50.16 11.53 -5.85
C ASP A 201 -49.52 12.73 -5.13
N ARG A 202 -50.34 13.77 -4.90
CA ARG A 202 -49.90 15.03 -4.30
C ARG A 202 -49.49 14.85 -2.84
N ARG A 203 -50.21 14.04 -2.08
CA ARG A 203 -49.94 13.86 -0.64
C ARG A 203 -48.62 13.12 -0.43
N GLU A 204 -48.42 12.03 -1.15
CA GLU A 204 -47.17 11.25 -1.11
C GLU A 204 -45.96 12.09 -1.51
N GLN A 205 -46.06 12.86 -2.60
CA GLN A 205 -44.97 13.74 -3.03
C GLN A 205 -44.62 14.82 -2.00
N LEU A 206 -45.63 15.45 -1.39
CA LEU A 206 -45.40 16.47 -0.36
C LEU A 206 -44.72 15.87 0.86
N GLN A 207 -45.12 14.66 1.28
CA GLN A 207 -44.48 13.97 2.40
C GLN A 207 -43.01 13.67 2.10
N LYS A 208 -42.70 13.04 0.96
CA LYS A 208 -41.30 12.75 0.56
C LYS A 208 -40.47 14.03 0.42
N ARG A 209 -41.05 15.09 -0.15
CA ARG A 209 -40.42 16.40 -0.26
C ARG A 209 -40.05 16.95 1.11
N ASP A 210 -40.98 16.90 2.07
CA ASP A 210 -40.79 17.44 3.40
C ASP A 210 -39.73 16.66 4.18
N GLU A 211 -39.70 15.33 4.05
CA GLU A 211 -38.65 14.48 4.60
C GLU A 211 -37.26 14.83 4.03
N VAL A 212 -37.15 14.98 2.71
CA VAL A 212 -35.90 15.38 2.04
C VAL A 212 -35.44 16.77 2.49
N LEU A 213 -36.36 17.72 2.61
CA LEU A 213 -36.05 19.07 3.10
C LEU A 213 -35.55 19.03 4.54
N GLN A 214 -36.21 18.30 5.43
CA GLN A 214 -35.78 18.16 6.83
C GLN A 214 -34.39 17.55 6.95
N ASN A 215 -34.09 16.50 6.17
CA ASN A 215 -32.76 15.89 6.18
C ASN A 215 -31.69 16.88 5.68
N ARG A 216 -31.97 17.62 4.61
CA ARG A 216 -31.04 18.67 4.12
C ARG A 216 -30.80 19.74 5.18
N TYR A 217 -31.83 20.20 5.89
CA TYR A 217 -31.66 21.20 6.95
C TYR A 217 -30.82 20.70 8.13
N ARG A 218 -30.81 19.39 8.41
CA ARG A 218 -29.95 18.80 9.44
C ARG A 218 -28.48 18.73 9.02
N GLU A 219 -28.21 18.55 7.73
CA GLU A 219 -26.86 18.42 7.19
C GLU A 219 -26.18 19.77 6.91
N ILE A 220 -26.94 20.88 6.85
CA ILE A 220 -26.36 22.21 6.64
C ILE A 220 -25.58 22.62 7.90
N PRO A 221 -24.26 22.87 7.80
CA PRO A 221 -23.48 23.38 8.92
C PRO A 221 -24.01 24.76 9.33
N ALA A 222 -24.04 25.02 10.65
CA ALA A 222 -24.52 26.30 11.17
C ALA A 222 -23.76 27.46 10.50
N PRO A 223 -24.44 28.54 10.11
CA PRO A 223 -23.76 29.70 9.53
C PRO A 223 -22.76 30.26 10.56
N PRO A 224 -21.61 30.78 10.11
CA PRO A 224 -20.65 31.40 11.01
C PRO A 224 -21.31 32.55 11.78
N PRO A 225 -20.93 32.78 13.04
CA PRO A 225 -21.49 33.88 13.83
C PRO A 225 -21.25 35.21 13.09
N PRO A 226 -22.20 36.18 13.19
CA PRO A 226 -22.02 37.48 12.57
C PRO A 226 -20.76 38.16 13.12
N PRO A 227 -20.04 38.94 12.30
CA PRO A 227 -18.89 39.70 12.78
C PRO A 227 -19.33 40.67 13.90
N PRO A 228 -18.48 40.91 14.90
CA PRO A 228 -18.79 41.88 15.95
C PRO A 228 -19.01 43.27 15.35
N PRO A 229 -19.90 44.10 15.94
CA PRO A 229 -20.14 45.45 15.45
C PRO A 229 -18.84 46.27 15.46
N PRO A 230 -18.67 47.21 14.50
CA PRO A 230 -17.49 48.08 14.46
C PRO A 230 -17.44 48.98 15.72
N PRO A 231 -16.22 49.37 16.17
CA PRO A 231 -16.03 50.22 17.34
C PRO A 231 -16.57 51.64 17.14
#